data_AF-E3MF67-F1
#
_entry.id   AF-E3MF67-F1
#
_cell.length_a   1.000
_cell.length_b   1.000
_cell.length_c   1.000
_cell.angle_alpha   90.00
_cell.angle_beta   90.00
_cell.angle_gamma   90.00
#
_symmetry.space_group_name_H-M   'P 1'
#
loop_
_entity.id
_entity.type
_entity.pdbx_description
1 polymer ?
#
loop_
_entity_poly.entity_id
_entity_poly.type
_entity_poly.pdbx_seq_one_letter_code
_entity_poly.pdbx_strand_id
1 'polypeptide(L)'
;MVPAPESSFDVHCVQSEIKEEIIGNMNIQERSTLRKTSETGRILADTLPYRIEALYISLDSQGLQIEIHEPNHRVFLPKDTQITELCNILDNPTLTIGKIHFFAKRGVPGAPLIHQMAHEILENGIEKASLHVDQFIVSFHLFSGERNKNRVGRSDIGIKEMLEFCRPVVLNIIKIDIDFIDLIWTDMVKTAQYKQARVVDVYNYI
;
A
#
# COMPACT_ATOMS: atom_id res chain seq x y z
N MET A 1 31.53 43.76 -9.39
CA MET A 1 30.33 42.90 -9.48
C MET A 1 30.73 41.66 -10.24
N VAL A 2 30.68 40.49 -9.59
CA VAL A 2 30.87 39.20 -10.25
C VAL A 2 29.46 38.70 -10.60
N PRO A 3 29.13 38.37 -11.86
CA PRO A 3 27.91 37.64 -12.12
C PRO A 3 28.13 36.20 -11.66
N ALA A 4 27.27 35.70 -10.78
CA ALA A 4 27.15 34.26 -10.59
C ALA A 4 26.57 33.68 -11.89
N PRO A 5 27.17 32.64 -12.49
CA PRO A 5 26.46 31.85 -13.47
C PRO A 5 25.46 30.98 -12.70
N GLU A 6 24.21 31.41 -12.63
CA GLU A 6 23.11 30.47 -12.41
C GLU A 6 22.96 29.66 -13.70
N SER A 7 23.80 28.65 -13.88
CA SER A 7 23.53 27.61 -14.87
C SER A 7 22.36 26.79 -14.33
N SER A 8 21.13 27.19 -14.67
CA SER A 8 19.98 26.31 -14.54
C SER A 8 20.22 25.11 -15.46
N PHE A 9 20.45 23.95 -14.87
CA PHE A 9 20.54 22.72 -15.64
C PHE A 9 19.16 22.41 -16.20
N ASP A 10 18.99 22.60 -17.50
CA ASP A 10 17.74 22.27 -18.17
C ASP A 10 17.67 20.75 -18.37
N VAL A 11 16.89 20.08 -17.52
CA VAL A 11 16.61 18.64 -17.63
C VAL A 11 15.98 18.29 -18.98
N HIS A 12 15.35 19.23 -19.69
CA HIS A 12 14.86 18.99 -21.05
C HIS A 12 15.99 18.68 -22.05
N CYS A 13 17.23 19.11 -21.78
CA CYS A 13 18.42 18.83 -22.61
C CYS A 13 19.07 17.46 -22.35
N VAL A 14 18.65 16.72 -21.33
CA VAL A 14 19.16 15.36 -21.10
C VAL A 14 18.49 14.40 -22.10
N GLN A 15 19.30 13.60 -22.79
CA GLN A 15 18.84 12.57 -23.72
C GLN A 15 17.85 11.61 -23.03
N SER A 16 16.82 11.18 -23.76
CA SER A 16 15.75 10.34 -23.22
C SER A 16 16.29 9.05 -22.60
N GLU A 17 17.34 8.48 -23.19
CA GLU A 17 18.00 7.26 -22.72
C GLU A 17 18.65 7.44 -21.34
N ILE A 18 19.27 8.61 -21.10
CA ILE A 18 19.89 8.92 -19.80
C ILE A 18 18.82 9.17 -18.74
N LYS A 19 17.69 9.80 -19.13
CA LYS A 19 16.53 9.97 -18.22
C LYS A 19 15.97 8.61 -17.81
N GLU A 20 15.76 7.71 -18.76
CA GLU A 20 15.28 6.36 -18.48
C GLU A 20 16.25 5.57 -17.60
N GLU A 21 17.56 5.70 -17.82
CA GLU A 21 18.57 5.08 -16.96
C GLU A 21 18.54 5.64 -15.53
N ILE A 22 18.47 6.96 -15.36
CA ILE A 22 18.38 7.60 -14.04
C ILE A 22 17.10 7.14 -13.31
N ILE A 23 15.94 7.25 -13.97
CA ILE A 23 14.66 6.88 -13.38
C ILE A 23 14.62 5.37 -13.09
N GLY A 24 15.16 4.55 -13.99
CA GLY A 24 15.27 3.10 -13.85
C GLY A 24 16.04 2.64 -12.61
N ASN A 25 17.00 3.45 -12.15
CA ASN A 25 17.80 3.16 -10.96
C ASN A 25 17.26 3.80 -9.66
N MET A 26 16.21 4.63 -9.73
CA MET A 26 15.60 5.22 -8.54
C MET A 26 14.70 4.22 -7.81
N ASN A 27 14.76 4.24 -6.47
CA ASN A 27 13.79 3.53 -5.63
C ASN A 27 12.43 4.25 -5.58
N ILE A 28 11.42 3.60 -5.00
CA ILE A 28 10.07 4.14 -4.94
C ILE A 28 9.97 5.47 -4.18
N GLN A 29 10.75 5.66 -3.12
CA GLN A 29 10.74 6.92 -2.36
C GLN A 29 11.33 8.05 -3.18
N GLU A 30 12.48 7.82 -3.83
CA GLU A 30 13.14 8.77 -4.71
C GLU A 30 12.21 9.18 -5.87
N ARG A 31 11.54 8.21 -6.50
CA ARG A 31 10.56 8.49 -7.55
C ARG A 31 9.36 9.28 -7.02
N SER A 32 8.86 8.93 -5.84
CA SER A 32 7.74 9.64 -5.21
C SER A 32 8.12 11.09 -4.84
N THR A 33 9.34 11.31 -4.35
CA THR A 33 9.89 12.64 -4.12
C THR A 33 10.02 13.42 -5.43
N LEU A 34 10.64 12.83 -6.46
CA LEU A 34 10.80 13.46 -7.78
C LEU A 34 9.45 13.91 -8.35
N ARG A 35 8.44 13.04 -8.26
CA ARG A 35 7.08 13.30 -8.73
C ARG A 35 6.43 14.53 -8.10
N LYS A 36 6.84 14.90 -6.88
CA LYS A 36 6.31 16.05 -6.13
C LYS A 36 7.09 17.35 -6.33
N THR A 37 8.26 17.29 -6.94
CA THR A 37 9.12 18.49 -7.08
C THR A 37 8.58 19.50 -8.07
N SER A 38 8.04 19.04 -9.21
CA SER A 38 7.61 19.86 -10.33
C SER A 38 6.77 19.04 -11.31
N GLU A 39 6.08 19.70 -12.24
CA GLU A 39 5.36 19.02 -13.32
C GLU A 39 6.30 18.20 -14.20
N THR A 40 7.49 18.72 -14.53
CA THR A 40 8.52 17.97 -15.26
C THR A 40 8.99 16.75 -14.46
N GLY A 41 9.22 16.90 -13.14
CA GLY A 41 9.58 15.79 -12.26
C GLY A 41 8.49 14.71 -12.21
N ARG A 42 7.22 15.10 -12.23
CA ARG A 42 6.08 14.18 -12.34
C ARG A 42 6.10 13.38 -13.62
N ILE A 43 6.21 14.06 -14.76
CA ILE A 43 6.28 13.42 -16.07
C ILE A 43 7.44 12.41 -16.11
N LEU A 44 8.62 12.79 -15.58
CA LEU A 44 9.79 11.92 -15.54
C LEU A 44 9.61 10.70 -14.63
N ALA A 45 9.09 10.89 -13.41
CA ALA A 45 8.85 9.80 -12.46
C ALA A 45 7.83 8.78 -13.01
N ASP A 46 6.87 9.26 -13.79
CA ASP A 46 5.79 8.46 -14.39
C ASP A 46 6.18 7.88 -15.78
N THR A 47 7.41 8.11 -16.28
CA THR A 47 7.83 7.65 -17.62
C THR A 47 7.99 6.14 -17.71
N LEU A 48 8.42 5.48 -16.63
CA LEU A 48 8.65 4.04 -16.59
C LEU A 48 7.77 3.37 -15.54
N PRO A 49 7.11 2.24 -15.85
CA PRO A 49 6.40 1.45 -14.86
C PRO A 49 7.27 1.13 -13.65
N TYR A 50 6.68 1.15 -12.46
CA TYR A 50 7.39 0.76 -11.23
C TYR A 50 6.74 -0.46 -10.61
N ARG A 51 7.58 -1.39 -10.13
CA ARG A 51 7.10 -2.60 -9.45
C ARG A 51 7.77 -2.71 -8.09
N ILE A 52 6.95 -2.74 -7.05
CA ILE A 52 7.36 -3.23 -5.72
C ILE A 52 6.93 -4.68 -5.55
N GLU A 53 7.77 -5.49 -4.94
CA GLU A 53 7.47 -6.91 -4.70
C GLU A 53 6.43 -7.07 -3.61
N ALA A 54 6.57 -6.30 -2.52
CA ALA A 54 5.63 -6.34 -1.42
C ALA A 54 5.61 -5.03 -0.62
N LEU A 55 4.44 -4.72 -0.07
CA LEU A 55 4.19 -3.71 0.94
C LEU A 55 3.71 -4.43 2.21
N TYR A 56 4.53 -4.42 3.25
CA TYR A 56 4.19 -4.99 4.56
C TYR A 56 3.80 -3.87 5.51
N ILE A 57 2.59 -3.98 6.05
CA ILE A 57 2.03 -3.04 7.01
C ILE A 57 1.84 -3.81 8.31
N SER A 58 2.74 -3.60 9.25
CA SER A 58 2.78 -4.34 10.51
C SER A 58 2.42 -3.43 11.68
N LEU A 59 1.62 -3.96 12.60
CA LEU A 59 1.24 -3.29 13.84
C LEU A 59 1.62 -4.17 15.02
N ASP A 60 2.47 -3.65 15.89
CA ASP A 60 2.86 -4.32 17.12
C ASP A 60 2.91 -3.40 18.34
N SER A 61 3.48 -3.87 19.45
CA SER A 61 3.63 -3.11 20.69
C SER A 61 4.50 -1.86 20.55
N GLN A 62 5.34 -1.78 19.53
CA GLN A 62 6.20 -0.63 19.21
C GLN A 62 5.54 0.35 18.23
N GLY A 63 4.32 0.04 17.77
CA GLY A 63 3.52 0.87 16.88
C GLY A 63 3.43 0.34 15.46
N LEU A 64 3.02 1.22 14.55
CA LEU A 64 2.95 0.96 13.11
C LEU A 64 4.36 0.89 12.51
N GLN A 65 4.59 -0.07 11.63
CA GLN A 65 5.77 -0.14 10.78
C GLN A 65 5.37 -0.55 9.36
N ILE A 66 5.74 0.27 8.38
CA ILE A 66 5.55 0.02 6.95
C ILE A 66 6.91 -0.28 6.31
N GLU A 67 7.02 -1.45 5.70
CA GLU A 67 8.20 -1.93 4.98
C GLU A 67 7.84 -2.20 3.52
N ILE A 68 8.67 -1.70 2.61
CA ILE A 68 8.52 -1.89 1.16
C ILE A 68 9.68 -2.75 0.68
N HIS A 69 9.34 -3.84 0.01
CA HIS A 69 10.30 -4.73 -0.64
C HIS A 69 10.36 -4.42 -2.11
N GLU A 70 11.55 -4.07 -2.57
CA GLU A 70 11.92 -3.90 -3.96
C GLU A 70 12.85 -5.04 -4.37
N PRO A 71 13.03 -5.32 -5.68
CA PRO A 71 13.82 -6.46 -6.14
C PRO A 71 15.22 -6.60 -5.51
N ASN A 72 15.86 -5.48 -5.18
CA ASN A 72 17.22 -5.47 -4.63
C ASN A 72 17.32 -4.84 -3.24
N HIS A 73 16.26 -4.20 -2.73
CA HIS A 73 16.32 -3.34 -1.56
C HIS A 73 15.08 -3.45 -0.69
N ARG A 74 15.22 -3.03 0.58
CA ARG A 74 14.11 -2.87 1.51
C ARG A 74 14.11 -1.47 2.07
N VAL A 75 12.93 -0.87 2.10
CA VAL A 75 12.74 0.51 2.52
C VAL A 75 11.76 0.53 3.68
N PHE A 76 12.16 1.19 4.77
CA PHE A 76 11.30 1.43 5.92
C PHE A 76 10.79 2.87 5.87
N LEU A 77 9.48 3.05 5.99
CA LEU A 77 8.94 4.41 6.02
C LEU A 77 9.26 5.09 7.37
N PRO A 78 9.61 6.40 7.38
CA PRO A 78 9.95 7.10 8.61
C PRO A 78 8.77 7.16 9.57
N LYS A 79 9.00 6.86 10.86
CA LYS A 79 7.92 6.65 11.84
C LYS A 79 6.90 7.79 11.91
N ASP A 80 7.39 9.02 11.82
CA ASP A 80 6.57 10.23 11.99
C ASP A 80 5.77 10.62 10.73
N THR A 81 6.12 10.05 9.57
CA THR A 81 5.50 10.38 8.28
C THR A 81 5.01 9.14 7.52
N GLN A 82 4.89 7.99 8.17
CA GLN A 82 4.62 6.70 7.50
C GLN A 82 3.38 6.72 6.61
N ILE A 83 2.26 7.25 7.08
CA ILE A 83 1.03 7.26 6.26
C ILE A 83 1.13 8.27 5.12
N THR A 84 1.67 9.46 5.39
CA THR A 84 1.93 10.46 4.34
C THR A 84 2.82 9.89 3.24
N GLU A 85 3.93 9.25 3.59
CA GLU A 85 4.82 8.62 2.61
C GLU A 85 4.15 7.45 1.88
N LEU A 86 3.32 6.66 2.57
CA LEU A 86 2.53 5.62 1.92
C LEU A 86 1.60 6.22 0.87
N CYS A 87 0.82 7.26 1.21
CA CYS A 87 -0.08 7.91 0.27
C CYS A 87 0.68 8.47 -0.94
N ASN A 88 1.86 9.06 -0.73
CA ASN A 88 2.71 9.57 -1.81
C ASN A 88 3.11 8.49 -2.81
N ILE A 89 3.41 7.31 -2.29
CA ILE A 89 3.80 6.14 -3.07
C ILE A 89 2.60 5.58 -3.84
N LEU A 90 1.46 5.43 -3.15
CA LEU A 90 0.23 4.89 -3.73
C LEU A 90 -0.42 5.80 -4.78
N ASP A 91 -0.14 7.11 -4.74
CA ASP A 91 -0.59 8.07 -5.75
C ASP A 91 0.16 7.95 -7.10
N ASN A 92 1.16 7.07 -7.20
CA ASN A 92 1.83 6.79 -8.47
C ASN A 92 0.95 5.88 -9.37
N PRO A 93 0.43 6.36 -10.51
CA PRO A 93 -0.49 5.60 -11.36
C PRO A 93 0.17 4.41 -12.07
N THR A 94 1.50 4.42 -12.20
CA THR A 94 2.29 3.37 -12.87
C THR A 94 2.80 2.31 -11.89
N LEU A 95 2.51 2.48 -10.59
CA LEU A 95 2.91 1.53 -9.56
C LEU A 95 2.13 0.22 -9.68
N THR A 96 2.89 -0.87 -9.69
CA THR A 96 2.39 -2.24 -9.56
C THR A 96 2.93 -2.84 -8.27
N ILE A 97 2.06 -3.50 -7.51
CA ILE A 97 2.37 -4.05 -6.19
C ILE A 97 2.16 -5.56 -6.26
N GLY A 98 3.23 -6.33 -6.07
CA GLY A 98 3.13 -7.80 -6.04
C GLY A 98 2.27 -8.29 -4.88
N LYS A 99 2.42 -7.70 -3.69
CA LYS A 99 1.61 -8.06 -2.53
C LYS A 99 1.45 -6.91 -1.56
N ILE A 100 0.24 -6.71 -1.03
CA ILE A 100 0.02 -5.94 0.19
C ILE A 100 -0.28 -6.94 1.32
N HIS A 101 0.45 -6.85 2.43
CA HIS A 101 0.26 -7.70 3.59
C HIS A 101 0.07 -6.87 4.86
N PHE A 102 -1.15 -6.89 5.38
CA PHE A 102 -1.48 -6.35 6.68
C PHE A 102 -1.27 -7.39 7.77
N PHE A 103 -0.49 -7.04 8.78
CA PHE A 103 -0.14 -7.91 9.88
C PHE A 103 -0.33 -7.20 11.22
N ALA A 104 -1.02 -7.86 12.16
CA ALA A 104 -1.10 -7.37 13.53
C ALA A 104 -0.67 -8.44 14.53
N LYS A 105 0.25 -8.08 15.44
CA LYS A 105 0.66 -8.97 16.53
C LYS A 105 -0.47 -9.16 17.54
N ARG A 106 -0.35 -10.25 18.30
CA ARG A 106 -1.28 -10.62 19.37
C ARG A 106 -1.49 -9.49 20.36
N GLY A 107 -2.77 -9.24 20.68
CA GLY A 107 -3.18 -8.23 21.65
C GLY A 107 -3.29 -6.82 21.10
N VAL A 108 -2.94 -6.59 19.82
CA VAL A 108 -2.96 -5.27 19.20
C VAL A 108 -4.19 -5.11 18.28
N PRO A 109 -4.95 -4.00 18.37
CA PRO A 109 -6.12 -3.77 17.53
C PRO A 109 -5.74 -3.45 16.08
N GLY A 110 -5.56 -4.46 15.24
CA GLY A 110 -5.24 -4.29 13.80
C GLY A 110 -6.36 -3.66 12.95
N ALA A 111 -7.62 -4.03 13.19
CA ALA A 111 -8.74 -3.58 12.36
C ALA A 111 -8.99 -2.05 12.36
N PRO A 112 -8.96 -1.34 13.51
CA PRO A 112 -9.07 0.12 13.53
C PRO A 112 -7.97 0.83 12.73
N LEU A 113 -6.74 0.31 12.74
CA LEU A 113 -5.65 0.86 11.95
C LEU A 113 -5.94 0.73 10.45
N ILE A 114 -6.37 -0.44 9.97
CA ILE A 114 -6.68 -0.62 8.55
C ILE A 114 -7.78 0.34 8.11
N HIS A 115 -8.81 0.53 8.95
CA HIS A 115 -9.87 1.50 8.68
C HIS A 115 -9.33 2.93 8.61
N GLN A 116 -8.51 3.35 9.57
CA GLN A 116 -7.86 4.67 9.56
C GLN A 116 -7.03 4.85 8.28
N MET A 117 -6.23 3.85 7.91
CA MET A 117 -5.42 3.92 6.69
C MET A 117 -6.29 4.01 5.43
N ALA A 118 -7.38 3.26 5.36
CA ALA A 118 -8.31 3.34 4.23
C ALA A 118 -8.93 4.75 4.11
N HIS A 119 -9.25 5.38 5.24
CA HIS A 119 -9.74 6.75 5.28
C HIS A 119 -8.69 7.75 4.82
N GLU A 120 -7.47 7.66 5.36
CA GLU A 120 -6.39 8.59 4.99
C GLU A 120 -6.00 8.46 3.51
N ILE A 121 -5.96 7.24 2.97
CA ILE A 121 -5.75 6.99 1.53
C ILE A 121 -6.83 7.69 0.70
N LEU A 122 -8.10 7.57 1.10
CA LEU A 122 -9.22 8.21 0.42
C LEU A 122 -9.11 9.75 0.48
N GLU A 123 -8.79 10.31 1.65
CA GLU A 123 -8.63 11.75 1.85
C GLU A 123 -7.46 12.34 1.05
N ASN A 124 -6.44 11.53 0.77
CA ASN A 124 -5.32 11.90 -0.10
C ASN A 124 -5.67 11.80 -1.61
N GLY A 125 -6.93 11.51 -1.95
CA GLY A 125 -7.41 11.51 -3.35
C GLY A 125 -7.12 10.24 -4.13
N ILE A 126 -6.64 9.18 -3.47
CA ILE A 126 -6.44 7.87 -4.12
C ILE A 126 -7.83 7.25 -4.33
N GLU A 127 -8.18 6.98 -5.58
CA GLU A 127 -9.52 6.50 -5.91
C GLU A 127 -9.68 5.00 -5.62
N LYS A 128 -10.91 4.54 -5.36
CA LYS A 128 -11.21 3.11 -5.30
C LYS A 128 -10.97 2.45 -6.66
N ALA A 129 -10.60 1.17 -6.65
CA ALA A 129 -10.22 0.40 -7.82
C ALA A 129 -9.10 1.06 -8.67
N SER A 130 -8.19 1.82 -8.04
CA SER A 130 -7.06 2.47 -8.73
C SER A 130 -5.75 1.69 -8.59
N LEU A 131 -5.56 0.92 -7.51
CA LEU A 131 -4.29 0.28 -7.19
C LEU A 131 -4.10 -1.04 -7.96
N HIS A 132 -2.94 -1.23 -8.59
CA HIS A 132 -2.57 -2.48 -9.25
C HIS A 132 -1.88 -3.42 -8.24
N VAL A 133 -2.68 -4.25 -7.56
CA VAL A 133 -2.21 -5.17 -6.53
C VAL A 133 -2.49 -6.60 -6.97
N ASP A 134 -1.47 -7.47 -7.00
CA ASP A 134 -1.62 -8.89 -7.37
C ASP A 134 -2.17 -9.73 -6.19
N GLN A 135 -1.70 -9.44 -4.97
CA GLN A 135 -2.09 -10.20 -3.77
C GLN A 135 -2.47 -9.28 -2.61
N PHE A 136 -3.60 -9.55 -1.98
CA PHE A 136 -4.07 -8.86 -0.79
C PHE A 136 -4.14 -9.84 0.38
N ILE A 137 -3.33 -9.61 1.41
CA ILE A 137 -3.21 -10.51 2.55
C ILE A 137 -3.48 -9.77 3.85
N VAL A 138 -4.28 -10.37 4.72
CA VAL A 138 -4.47 -9.91 6.10
C VAL A 138 -4.21 -11.07 7.05
N SER A 139 -3.38 -10.86 8.08
CA SER A 139 -3.05 -11.87 9.08
C SER A 139 -3.00 -11.25 10.46
N PHE A 140 -3.95 -11.61 11.34
CA PHE A 140 -3.98 -11.13 12.71
C PHE A 140 -3.75 -12.29 13.67
N HIS A 141 -2.66 -12.22 14.44
CA HIS A 141 -2.43 -13.22 15.48
C HIS A 141 -3.43 -13.03 16.60
N LEU A 142 -4.45 -13.88 16.61
CA LEU A 142 -5.54 -13.82 17.55
C LEU A 142 -5.20 -14.63 18.81
N PHE A 143 -5.70 -14.19 19.97
CA PHE A 143 -5.42 -14.79 21.29
C PHE A 143 -5.55 -16.32 21.28
N SER A 144 -4.44 -17.05 21.43
CA SER A 144 -4.47 -18.48 21.75
C SER A 144 -4.79 -18.65 23.24
N GLY A 145 -6.01 -19.05 23.57
CA GLY A 145 -6.45 -19.29 24.94
C GLY A 145 -7.89 -18.87 25.12
N GLU A 146 -8.74 -19.84 25.48
CA GLU A 146 -10.13 -19.73 25.95
C GLU A 146 -10.74 -18.33 25.86
N ARG A 147 -11.46 -18.05 24.77
CA ARG A 147 -12.09 -16.75 24.59
C ARG A 147 -13.42 -16.66 25.31
N ASN A 148 -13.48 -15.67 26.19
CA ASN A 148 -14.73 -15.04 26.61
C ASN A 148 -15.50 -14.57 25.36
N LYS A 149 -16.74 -15.05 25.20
CA LYS A 149 -17.61 -14.88 24.01
C LYS A 149 -18.07 -13.44 23.75
N ASN A 150 -17.52 -12.47 24.46
CA ASN A 150 -17.73 -11.06 24.16
C ASN A 150 -16.88 -10.71 22.94
N ARG A 151 -17.38 -11.11 21.77
CA ARG A 151 -16.98 -10.60 20.45
C ARG A 151 -17.19 -9.09 20.49
N VAL A 152 -16.21 -8.35 21.02
CA VAL A 152 -16.22 -6.89 20.97
C VAL A 152 -16.23 -6.54 19.49
N GLY A 153 -17.35 -5.98 19.03
CA GLY A 153 -17.59 -5.58 17.65
C GLY A 153 -16.58 -4.56 17.18
N ARG A 154 -15.39 -5.01 16.80
CA ARG A 154 -14.42 -4.21 16.05
C ARG A 154 -14.84 -4.36 14.60
N SER A 155 -15.28 -3.28 13.97
CA SER A 155 -15.65 -3.30 12.57
C SER A 155 -14.40 -3.58 11.74
N ASP A 156 -14.23 -4.82 11.28
CA ASP A 156 -13.27 -5.18 10.22
C ASP A 156 -13.66 -4.57 8.84
N ILE A 157 -14.52 -3.53 8.83
CA ILE A 157 -14.94 -2.77 7.65
C ILE A 157 -13.73 -2.18 6.91
N GLY A 158 -12.68 -1.82 7.64
CA GLY A 158 -11.43 -1.34 7.07
C GLY A 158 -10.79 -2.34 6.10
N ILE A 159 -10.93 -3.65 6.33
CA ILE A 159 -10.40 -4.68 5.40
C ILE A 159 -11.13 -4.59 4.06
N LYS A 160 -12.47 -4.49 4.10
CA LYS A 160 -13.29 -4.32 2.90
C LYS A 160 -12.94 -3.01 2.19
N GLU A 161 -12.88 -1.89 2.91
CA GLU A 161 -12.56 -0.59 2.34
C GLU A 161 -11.18 -0.58 1.68
N MET A 162 -10.19 -1.18 2.33
CA MET A 162 -8.84 -1.31 1.78
C MET A 162 -8.82 -2.20 0.52
N LEU A 163 -9.55 -3.31 0.55
CA LEU A 163 -9.72 -4.18 -0.61
C LEU A 163 -10.34 -3.44 -1.80
N GLU A 164 -11.28 -2.53 -1.56
CA GLU A 164 -11.95 -1.75 -2.61
C GLU A 164 -11.01 -0.81 -3.38
N PHE A 165 -9.83 -0.45 -2.84
CA PHE A 165 -8.82 0.30 -3.60
C PHE A 165 -8.12 -0.54 -4.66
N CYS A 166 -8.10 -1.88 -4.53
CA CYS A 166 -7.47 -2.77 -5.49
C CYS A 166 -8.31 -2.87 -6.78
N ARG A 167 -7.66 -2.83 -7.95
CA ARG A 167 -8.29 -3.09 -9.25
C ARG A 167 -8.79 -4.53 -9.32
N PRO A 168 -10.10 -4.79 -9.51
CA PRO A 168 -10.67 -6.14 -9.51
C PRO A 168 -10.00 -7.13 -10.47
N VAL A 169 -9.71 -6.70 -11.70
CA VAL A 169 -9.16 -7.56 -12.78
C VAL A 169 -7.68 -7.93 -12.55
N VAL A 170 -6.99 -7.18 -11.70
CA VAL A 170 -5.54 -7.33 -11.43
C VAL A 170 -5.31 -8.19 -10.19
N LEU A 171 -6.24 -8.15 -9.24
CA LEU A 171 -6.13 -8.85 -7.97
C LEU A 171 -6.36 -10.36 -8.15
N ASN A 172 -5.29 -11.15 -8.02
CA ASN A 172 -5.35 -12.59 -8.23
C ASN A 172 -5.59 -13.37 -6.94
N ILE A 173 -5.04 -12.91 -5.81
CA ILE A 173 -5.09 -13.65 -4.54
C ILE A 173 -5.61 -12.77 -3.44
N ILE A 174 -6.61 -13.27 -2.72
CA ILE A 174 -7.07 -12.72 -1.44
C ILE A 174 -6.83 -13.78 -0.36
N LYS A 175 -6.03 -13.44 0.65
CA LYS A 175 -5.82 -14.32 1.80
C LYS A 175 -6.18 -13.59 3.09
N ILE A 176 -7.07 -14.17 3.88
CA ILE A 176 -7.48 -13.57 5.15
C ILE A 176 -7.41 -14.61 6.26
N ASP A 177 -6.55 -14.34 7.22
CA ASP A 177 -6.27 -15.19 8.37
C ASP A 177 -6.61 -14.42 9.66
N ILE A 178 -7.91 -14.31 9.94
CA ILE A 178 -8.51 -13.61 11.08
C ILE A 178 -9.83 -14.28 11.50
N ASP A 179 -10.23 -14.11 12.77
CA ASP A 179 -11.57 -14.46 13.26
C ASP A 179 -12.54 -13.33 12.90
N PHE A 180 -13.33 -13.52 11.84
CA PHE A 180 -14.29 -12.52 11.39
C PHE A 180 -15.55 -12.47 12.27
N ILE A 181 -16.19 -11.30 12.28
CA ILE A 181 -17.63 -11.19 12.56
C ILE A 181 -18.40 -11.53 11.27
N ASP A 182 -19.38 -12.44 11.36
CA ASP A 182 -20.13 -13.03 10.22
C ASP A 182 -20.72 -12.00 9.22
N LEU A 183 -21.05 -10.79 9.68
CA LEU A 183 -21.59 -9.69 8.87
C LEU A 183 -20.59 -9.15 7.83
N ILE A 184 -19.31 -9.05 8.18
CA ILE A 184 -18.29 -8.46 7.30
C ILE A 184 -17.94 -9.44 6.18
N TRP A 185 -17.91 -10.73 6.51
CA TRP A 185 -17.80 -11.78 5.51
C TRP A 185 -18.89 -11.65 4.45
N THR A 186 -20.14 -11.46 4.88
CA THR A 186 -21.30 -11.32 4.01
C THR A 186 -21.18 -10.13 3.05
N ASP A 187 -20.47 -9.07 3.43
CA ASP A 187 -20.26 -7.90 2.57
C ASP A 187 -19.00 -7.98 1.71
N MET A 188 -17.93 -8.60 2.20
CA MET A 188 -16.70 -8.80 1.41
C MET A 188 -16.96 -9.66 0.18
N VAL A 189 -17.74 -10.74 0.32
CA VAL A 189 -18.11 -11.63 -0.81
C VAL A 189 -18.91 -10.92 -1.91
N LYS A 190 -19.50 -9.75 -1.61
CA LYS A 190 -20.26 -8.96 -2.59
C LYS A 190 -19.37 -8.08 -3.47
N THR A 191 -18.13 -7.79 -3.04
CA THR A 191 -17.20 -6.90 -3.76
C THR A 191 -16.79 -7.47 -5.13
N ALA A 192 -16.45 -6.59 -6.08
CA ALA A 192 -15.98 -7.00 -7.40
C ALA A 192 -14.62 -7.71 -7.31
N GLN A 193 -13.75 -7.22 -6.43
CA GLN A 193 -12.44 -7.77 -6.13
C GLN A 193 -12.54 -9.23 -5.67
N TYR A 194 -13.43 -9.53 -4.72
CA TYR A 194 -13.65 -10.90 -4.26
C TYR A 194 -14.15 -11.82 -5.38
N LYS A 195 -15.11 -11.36 -6.18
CA LYS A 195 -15.73 -12.16 -7.24
C LYS A 195 -14.79 -12.46 -8.41
N GLN A 196 -13.77 -11.63 -8.63
CA GLN A 196 -12.84 -11.73 -9.76
C GLN A 196 -11.48 -12.32 -9.38
N ALA A 197 -11.15 -12.37 -8.08
CA ALA A 197 -9.94 -13.01 -7.61
C ALA A 197 -9.89 -14.49 -8.00
N ARG A 198 -8.72 -14.95 -8.44
CA ARG A 198 -8.50 -16.34 -8.87
C ARG A 198 -8.47 -17.30 -7.71
N VAL A 199 -7.93 -16.86 -6.57
CA VAL A 199 -7.82 -17.65 -5.35
C VAL A 199 -8.27 -16.79 -4.17
N VAL A 200 -9.15 -17.35 -3.34
CA VAL A 200 -9.58 -16.74 -2.08
C VAL A 200 -9.45 -17.77 -0.96
N ASP A 201 -8.50 -17.54 -0.06
CA ASP A 201 -8.23 -18.39 1.10
C ASP A 201 -8.61 -17.67 2.38
N VAL A 202 -9.57 -18.24 3.12
CA VAL A 202 -10.04 -17.65 4.38
C VAL A 202 -9.97 -18.66 5.51
N TYR A 203 -9.21 -18.31 6.54
CA TYR A 203 -9.02 -19.11 7.74
C TYR A 203 -9.77 -18.44 8.87
N ASN A 204 -10.80 -19.13 9.39
CA ASN A 204 -11.61 -18.65 10.50
C ASN A 204 -11.45 -19.65 11.65
N TYR A 205 -10.89 -19.22 12.79
CA TYR A 205 -10.72 -20.10 13.94
C TYR A 205 -12.02 -20.10 14.75
N ILE A 206 -12.87 -21.10 14.48
CA ILE A 206 -14.14 -21.35 15.19
C ILE A 206 -13.86 -21.92 16.58
#